data_AF-A0A812LUX8-F1
#
_entry.id   AF-A0A812LUX8-F1
#
_cell.length_a   1.000
_cell.length_b   1.000
_cell.length_c   1.000
_cell.angle_alpha   90.00
_cell.angle_beta   90.00
_cell.angle_gamma   90.00
#
_symmetry.space_group_name_H-M   'P 1'
#
loop_
_entity.id
_entity.type
_entity.pdbx_description
1 polymer ?
#
loop_
_entity_poly.entity_id
_entity_poly.type
_entity_poly.pdbx_seq_one_letter_code
_entity_poly.pdbx_strand_id
1 'polypeptide(L)'
;MEEEEEPEISHPSQLWDGKPPKQLTLRLIMELSLTPGELGAYDQMSEEEALERVRVLKSLHLQWQGFAEICGLEPFECAEVLYLQANRIERIENLECMPRLQFLALQCNRIAVVENLLCLPDLEFLDLSRNEIVQLDVRQLPKKINMLNFRGNACVEAPDYLPSLLAHLPDLSRLDGEDLDGAANPEPEKKIEMEPLPSGSSALASYWMRKNLHDGVAADIKDCIDAYSVEALENSQDFSHKVQEATARSRARQKEAKGYKSIESS
;
A
#
# COMPACT_ATOMS: atom_id res chain seq x y z
N MET A 1 -3.80 13.39 34.96
CA MET A 1 -3.74 13.11 33.51
C MET A 1 -4.14 11.67 33.42
N GLU A 2 -5.40 11.43 33.07
CA GLU A 2 -5.87 10.08 32.77
C GLU A 2 -5.13 9.66 31.50
N GLU A 3 -4.34 8.59 31.59
CA GLU A 3 -3.88 7.89 30.40
C GLU A 3 -5.15 7.36 29.73
N GLU A 4 -5.61 8.03 28.67
CA GLU A 4 -6.62 7.48 27.78
C GLU A 4 -6.03 6.19 27.23
N GLU A 5 -6.48 5.04 27.75
CA GLU A 5 -6.18 3.74 27.17
C GLU A 5 -6.59 3.78 25.69
N GLU A 6 -5.60 3.74 24.78
CA GLU A 6 -5.89 3.72 23.35
C GLU A 6 -6.74 2.47 23.05
N PRO A 7 -7.87 2.61 22.35
CA PRO A 7 -8.76 1.48 22.10
C PRO A 7 -8.02 0.38 21.35
N GLU A 8 -8.26 -0.87 21.74
CA GLU A 8 -7.67 -2.04 21.09
C GLU A 8 -8.17 -2.12 19.63
N ILE A 9 -7.29 -1.76 18.69
CA ILE A 9 -7.62 -1.70 17.26
C ILE A 9 -7.63 -3.12 16.72
N SER A 10 -8.82 -3.67 16.53
CA SER A 10 -9.00 -4.99 15.91
C SER A 10 -8.87 -4.96 14.38
N HIS A 11 -9.17 -3.81 13.74
CA HIS A 11 -9.08 -3.62 12.29
C HIS A 11 -8.52 -2.23 11.91
N PRO A 12 -7.63 -2.07 10.91
CA PRO A 12 -7.02 -0.78 10.56
C PRO A 12 -8.02 0.27 10.08
N SER A 13 -9.13 -0.17 9.49
CA SER A 13 -10.21 0.73 9.11
C SER A 13 -10.86 1.41 10.32
N GLN A 14 -10.78 0.81 11.53
CA GLN A 14 -11.25 1.38 12.80
C GLN A 14 -10.31 2.45 13.36
N LEU A 15 -9.02 2.45 12.98
CA LEU A 15 -8.04 3.47 13.39
C LEU A 15 -8.55 4.90 13.19
N TRP A 16 -9.40 5.00 12.20
CA TRP A 16 -9.88 6.24 11.69
C TRP A 16 -11.29 6.58 12.17
N ASP A 17 -12.03 5.66 12.79
CA ASP A 17 -13.39 5.89 13.26
C ASP A 17 -13.50 7.16 14.12
N GLY A 18 -14.55 7.93 13.87
CA GLY A 18 -14.77 9.24 14.50
C GLY A 18 -13.88 10.39 13.99
N LYS A 19 -12.83 10.13 13.21
CA LYS A 19 -11.99 11.18 12.59
C LYS A 19 -12.51 11.55 11.19
N PRO A 20 -12.44 12.82 10.76
CA PRO A 20 -12.75 13.17 9.39
C PRO A 20 -11.74 12.54 8.41
N PRO A 21 -12.15 12.18 7.19
CA PRO A 21 -11.25 11.67 6.18
C PRO A 21 -10.27 12.77 5.76
N LYS A 22 -9.01 12.39 5.51
CA LYS A 22 -8.04 13.33 4.96
C LYS A 22 -8.30 13.52 3.47
N GLN A 23 -8.05 14.72 2.98
CA GLN A 23 -8.01 14.99 1.55
C GLN A 23 -6.60 14.71 1.01
N LEU A 24 -6.59 14.06 -0.14
CA LEU A 24 -5.39 13.77 -0.89
C LEU A 24 -4.97 15.07 -1.61
N THR A 25 -3.73 15.52 -1.41
CA THR A 25 -3.20 16.75 -2.01
C THR A 25 -1.82 16.48 -2.58
N LEU A 26 -1.46 17.19 -3.66
CA LEU A 26 -0.14 17.06 -4.31
C LEU A 26 1.01 17.13 -3.31
N ARG A 27 0.97 18.11 -2.41
CA ARG A 27 1.93 18.27 -1.32
C ARG A 27 2.04 17.04 -0.45
N LEU A 28 0.91 16.51 0.02
CA LEU A 28 0.90 15.36 0.91
C LEU A 28 1.46 14.11 0.22
N ILE A 29 1.14 13.91 -1.06
CA ILE A 29 1.68 12.78 -1.84
C ILE A 29 3.20 12.86 -1.91
N MET A 30 3.72 14.05 -2.24
CA MET A 30 5.15 14.30 -2.35
C MET A 30 5.85 14.15 -0.99
N GLU A 31 5.28 14.69 0.09
CA GLU A 31 5.82 14.55 1.46
C GLU A 31 5.88 13.09 1.94
N LEU A 32 4.96 12.24 1.49
CA LEU A 32 4.93 10.83 1.90
C LEU A 32 5.81 9.93 1.03
N SER A 33 5.97 10.30 -0.25
CA SER A 33 6.65 9.48 -1.25
C SER A 33 8.12 9.85 -1.46
N LEU A 34 8.51 11.09 -1.19
CA LEU A 34 9.89 11.57 -1.31
C LEU A 34 10.59 11.65 0.05
N THR A 35 11.91 11.46 0.05
CA THR A 35 12.74 11.80 1.21
C THR A 35 12.83 13.32 1.41
N PRO A 36 13.18 13.80 2.62
CA PRO A 36 13.39 15.23 2.84
C PRO A 36 14.43 15.86 1.89
N GLY A 37 15.44 15.08 1.47
CA GLY A 37 16.46 15.54 0.52
C GLY A 37 15.93 15.69 -0.91
N GLU A 38 15.07 14.78 -1.36
CA GLU A 38 14.47 14.82 -2.71
C GLU A 38 13.33 15.86 -2.80
N LEU A 39 12.53 15.98 -1.74
CA LEU A 39 11.46 16.96 -1.64
C LEU A 39 12.02 18.38 -1.59
N GLY A 40 13.09 18.60 -0.81
CA GLY A 40 13.63 19.93 -0.56
C GLY A 40 12.62 20.88 0.10
N ALA A 41 12.78 22.18 -0.14
CA ALA A 41 11.87 23.20 0.37
C ALA A 41 10.62 23.31 -0.54
N TYR A 42 9.63 22.43 -0.32
CA TYR A 42 8.39 22.40 -1.11
C TYR A 42 7.69 23.77 -1.19
N ASP A 43 7.68 24.54 -0.09
CA ASP A 43 7.03 25.84 -0.03
C ASP A 43 7.74 26.93 -0.87
N GLN A 44 8.97 26.67 -1.33
CA GLN A 44 9.75 27.56 -2.21
C GLN A 44 9.82 27.03 -3.64
N MET A 45 9.24 25.87 -3.91
CA MET A 45 9.29 25.19 -5.20
C MET A 45 8.33 25.86 -6.19
N SER A 46 8.78 26.07 -7.42
CA SER A 46 7.87 26.51 -8.49
C SER A 46 6.91 25.38 -8.89
N GLU A 47 5.81 25.74 -9.55
CA GLU A 47 4.86 24.73 -10.07
C GLU A 47 5.55 23.79 -11.06
N GLU A 48 6.41 24.33 -11.93
CA GLU A 48 7.20 23.55 -12.88
C GLU A 48 8.15 22.57 -12.18
N GLU A 49 8.84 23.02 -11.13
CA GLU A 49 9.75 22.17 -10.36
C GLU A 49 9.02 21.05 -9.61
N ALA A 50 7.79 21.29 -9.16
CA ALA A 50 6.94 20.27 -8.57
C ALA A 50 6.50 19.25 -9.62
N LEU A 51 6.10 19.72 -10.79
CA LEU A 51 5.69 18.88 -11.91
C LEU A 51 6.83 17.98 -12.42
N GLU A 52 8.06 18.50 -12.52
CA GLU A 52 9.21 17.70 -12.90
C GLU A 52 9.51 16.58 -11.89
N ARG A 53 9.32 16.85 -10.59
CA ARG A 53 9.49 15.84 -9.54
C ARG A 53 8.42 14.75 -9.60
N VAL A 54 7.16 15.09 -9.81
CA VAL A 54 6.09 14.07 -9.90
C VAL A 54 6.18 13.23 -11.17
N ARG A 55 6.71 13.79 -12.27
CA ARG A 55 6.92 13.05 -13.53
C ARG A 55 7.95 11.93 -13.42
N VAL A 56 8.89 12.02 -12.48
CA VAL A 56 9.93 10.99 -12.27
C VAL A 56 9.56 10.01 -11.15
N LEU A 57 8.49 10.27 -10.41
CA LEU A 57 8.03 9.39 -9.33
C LEU A 57 7.39 8.12 -9.90
N LYS A 58 8.04 6.98 -9.66
CA LYS A 58 7.53 5.65 -9.99
C LYS A 58 6.70 5.01 -8.88
N SER A 59 6.95 5.39 -7.63
CA SER A 59 6.33 4.75 -6.47
C SER A 59 5.67 5.78 -5.56
N LEU A 60 4.39 5.57 -5.28
CA LEU A 60 3.59 6.43 -4.40
C LEU A 60 3.26 5.71 -3.10
N HIS A 61 3.62 6.35 -1.98
CA HIS A 61 3.45 5.79 -0.64
C HIS A 61 2.35 6.54 0.11
N LEU A 62 1.11 6.06 0.01
CA LEU A 62 -0.11 6.74 0.51
C LEU A 62 -0.84 5.94 1.60
N GLN A 63 -0.14 5.01 2.24
CA GLN A 63 -0.67 4.16 3.30
C GLN A 63 -0.89 4.92 4.62
N TRP A 64 -1.81 4.42 5.44
CA TRP A 64 -2.07 4.91 6.81
C TRP A 64 -2.39 6.42 6.89
N GLN A 65 -3.18 6.95 5.97
CA GLN A 65 -3.57 8.36 5.98
C GLN A 65 -5.05 8.60 6.31
N GLY A 66 -5.89 7.58 6.20
CA GLY A 66 -7.33 7.70 6.42
C GLY A 66 -8.03 8.40 5.26
N PHE A 67 -7.52 8.21 4.04
CA PHE A 67 -8.20 8.64 2.82
C PHE A 67 -9.49 7.84 2.63
N ALA A 68 -10.58 8.52 2.27
CA ALA A 68 -11.84 7.87 1.91
C ALA A 68 -12.04 7.76 0.39
N GLU A 69 -11.35 8.62 -0.37
CA GLU A 69 -11.46 8.73 -1.81
C GLU A 69 -10.06 8.69 -2.42
N ILE A 70 -9.94 8.10 -3.61
CA ILE A 70 -8.75 8.17 -4.44
C ILE A 70 -8.94 9.36 -5.38
N CYS A 71 -8.14 10.41 -5.26
CA CYS A 71 -8.24 11.61 -6.10
C CYS A 71 -6.90 12.36 -6.16
N GLY A 72 -6.73 13.29 -7.11
CA GLY A 72 -5.52 14.12 -7.18
C GLY A 72 -4.27 13.38 -7.65
N LEU A 73 -4.44 12.25 -8.34
CA LEU A 73 -3.36 11.40 -8.86
C LEU A 73 -3.01 11.69 -10.33
N GLU A 74 -3.70 12.64 -10.97
CA GLU A 74 -3.51 13.02 -12.37
C GLU A 74 -2.06 13.40 -12.72
N PRO A 75 -1.29 14.09 -11.84
CA PRO A 75 0.09 14.44 -12.15
C PRO A 75 1.08 13.25 -12.17
N PHE A 76 0.68 12.06 -11.71
CA PHE A 76 1.55 10.90 -11.49
C PHE A 76 1.40 9.82 -12.57
N GLU A 77 1.28 10.23 -13.84
CA GLU A 77 1.08 9.33 -14.98
C GLU A 77 2.19 8.27 -15.16
N CYS A 78 3.38 8.55 -14.63
CA CYS A 78 4.55 7.67 -14.68
C CYS A 78 4.63 6.67 -13.52
N ALA A 79 3.72 6.75 -12.54
CA ALA A 79 3.74 5.86 -11.39
C ALA A 79 3.43 4.41 -11.82
N GLU A 80 4.27 3.49 -11.36
CA GLU A 80 4.20 2.05 -11.57
C GLU A 80 3.71 1.32 -10.31
N VAL A 81 3.91 1.92 -9.12
CA VAL A 81 3.62 1.33 -7.81
C VAL A 81 2.79 2.28 -6.95
N LEU A 82 1.65 1.80 -6.43
CA LEU A 82 0.75 2.56 -5.56
C LEU A 82 0.40 1.79 -4.28
N TYR A 83 0.82 2.35 -3.15
CA TYR A 83 0.51 1.85 -1.81
C TYR A 83 -0.63 2.67 -1.18
N LEU A 84 -1.79 2.06 -0.99
CA LEU A 84 -2.99 2.67 -0.39
C LEU A 84 -3.55 1.85 0.78
N GLN A 85 -2.76 0.94 1.35
CA GLN A 85 -3.18 0.08 2.43
C GLN A 85 -3.53 0.84 3.72
N ALA A 86 -4.47 0.27 4.48
CA ALA A 86 -4.93 0.79 5.76
C ALA A 86 -5.46 2.24 5.70
N ASN A 87 -6.24 2.53 4.67
CA ASN A 87 -7.04 3.73 4.56
C ASN A 87 -8.52 3.40 4.82
N ARG A 88 -9.45 4.21 4.31
CA ARG A 88 -10.91 4.06 4.47
C ARG A 88 -11.59 4.12 3.11
N ILE A 89 -10.88 3.68 2.08
CA ILE A 89 -11.36 3.78 0.70
C ILE A 89 -12.52 2.81 0.55
N GLU A 90 -13.65 3.32 0.08
CA GLU A 90 -14.87 2.53 -0.14
C GLU A 90 -15.04 2.13 -1.61
N ARG A 91 -14.43 2.90 -2.52
CA ARG A 91 -14.58 2.73 -3.97
C ARG A 91 -13.22 2.85 -4.67
N ILE A 92 -13.01 1.99 -5.66
CA ILE A 92 -11.87 2.09 -6.58
C ILE A 92 -12.29 3.07 -7.69
N GLU A 93 -11.61 4.19 -7.81
CA GLU A 93 -11.93 5.26 -8.75
C GLU A 93 -10.70 6.12 -9.05
N ASN A 94 -10.77 6.92 -10.12
CA ASN A 94 -9.74 7.89 -10.53
C ASN A 94 -8.35 7.26 -10.75
N LEU A 95 -8.30 6.01 -11.20
CA LEU A 95 -7.05 5.30 -11.53
C LEU A 95 -6.72 5.37 -13.04
N GLU A 96 -7.63 5.89 -13.87
CA GLU A 96 -7.45 6.03 -15.32
C GLU A 96 -6.28 6.95 -15.71
N CYS A 97 -5.83 7.80 -14.80
CA CYS A 97 -4.68 8.69 -15.01
C CYS A 97 -3.32 7.99 -14.80
N MET A 98 -3.30 6.72 -14.36
CA MET A 98 -2.06 5.96 -14.11
C MET A 98 -1.97 4.73 -15.05
N PRO A 99 -1.79 4.95 -16.37
CA PRO A 99 -1.81 3.86 -17.35
C PRO A 99 -0.65 2.87 -17.20
N ARG A 100 0.41 3.24 -16.47
CA ARG A 100 1.60 2.41 -16.22
C ARG A 100 1.57 1.66 -14.89
N LEU A 101 0.47 1.73 -14.14
CA LEU A 101 0.38 1.10 -12.84
C LEU A 101 0.45 -0.41 -12.97
N GLN A 102 1.46 -1.01 -12.32
CA GLN A 102 1.73 -2.45 -12.30
C GLN A 102 1.45 -3.06 -10.93
N PHE A 103 1.58 -2.26 -9.87
CA PHE A 103 1.38 -2.71 -8.48
C PHE A 103 0.38 -1.82 -7.75
N LEU A 104 -0.67 -2.43 -7.20
CA LEU A 104 -1.69 -1.75 -6.41
C LEU A 104 -1.97 -2.51 -5.11
N ALA A 105 -1.65 -1.88 -3.97
CA ALA A 105 -1.98 -2.40 -2.65
C ALA A 105 -3.13 -1.60 -2.02
N LEU A 106 -4.28 -2.25 -1.86
CA LEU A 106 -5.50 -1.71 -1.26
C LEU A 106 -5.93 -2.52 -0.01
N GLN A 107 -5.02 -3.29 0.56
CA GLN A 107 -5.20 -4.07 1.77
C GLN A 107 -5.78 -3.24 2.93
N CYS A 108 -6.73 -3.82 3.69
CA CYS A 108 -7.35 -3.17 4.86
C CYS A 108 -8.04 -1.83 4.56
N ASN A 109 -8.85 -1.77 3.50
CA ASN A 109 -9.77 -0.67 3.20
C ASN A 109 -11.22 -1.11 3.48
N ARG A 110 -12.21 -0.41 2.91
CA ARG A 110 -13.66 -0.69 3.05
C ARG A 110 -14.30 -0.94 1.67
N ILE A 111 -13.53 -1.49 0.74
CA ILE A 111 -13.98 -1.68 -0.64
C ILE A 111 -14.99 -2.82 -0.66
N ALA A 112 -16.21 -2.54 -1.14
CA ALA A 112 -17.26 -3.55 -1.24
C ALA A 112 -17.41 -4.15 -2.64
N VAL A 113 -16.96 -3.42 -3.68
CA VAL A 113 -17.13 -3.78 -5.09
C VAL A 113 -15.82 -3.60 -5.84
N VAL A 114 -15.44 -4.62 -6.60
CA VAL A 114 -14.31 -4.53 -7.54
C VAL A 114 -14.82 -3.91 -8.84
N GLU A 115 -14.39 -2.68 -9.13
CA GLU A 115 -14.78 -1.93 -10.32
C GLU A 115 -13.62 -1.01 -10.76
N ASN A 116 -13.70 -0.46 -11.97
CA ASN A 116 -12.77 0.56 -12.50
C ASN A 116 -11.29 0.13 -12.56
N LEU A 117 -11.00 -1.16 -12.57
CA LEU A 117 -9.62 -1.66 -12.74
C LEU A 117 -9.25 -1.90 -14.21
N LEU A 118 -10.24 -2.04 -15.11
CA LEU A 118 -10.01 -2.30 -16.53
C LEU A 118 -9.24 -1.18 -17.27
N CYS A 119 -9.13 0.01 -16.67
CA CYS A 119 -8.30 1.10 -17.18
C CYS A 119 -6.79 0.91 -16.92
N LEU A 120 -6.40 -0.15 -16.20
CA LEU A 120 -5.02 -0.47 -15.84
C LEU A 120 -4.53 -1.70 -16.64
N PRO A 121 -4.07 -1.51 -17.89
CA PRO A 121 -3.75 -2.62 -18.79
C PRO A 121 -2.50 -3.41 -18.37
N ASP A 122 -1.63 -2.79 -17.57
CA ASP A 122 -0.34 -3.32 -17.14
C ASP A 122 -0.35 -3.78 -15.67
N LEU A 123 -1.51 -3.84 -15.01
CA LEU A 123 -1.59 -4.25 -13.61
C LEU A 123 -1.24 -5.75 -13.45
N GLU A 124 -0.15 -6.03 -12.74
CA GLU A 124 0.37 -7.38 -12.49
C GLU A 124 0.10 -7.84 -11.05
N PHE A 125 0.15 -6.91 -10.09
CA PHE A 125 -0.07 -7.17 -8.67
C PHE A 125 -1.26 -6.39 -8.13
N LEU A 126 -2.19 -7.10 -7.49
CA LEU A 126 -3.34 -6.51 -6.82
C LEU A 126 -3.58 -7.17 -5.44
N ASP A 127 -3.50 -6.36 -4.39
CA ASP A 127 -3.90 -6.79 -3.04
C ASP A 127 -5.16 -6.06 -2.59
N LEU A 128 -6.26 -6.80 -2.50
CA LEU A 128 -7.56 -6.39 -1.99
C LEU A 128 -7.92 -7.12 -0.69
N SER A 129 -6.96 -7.75 -0.02
CA SER A 129 -7.21 -8.49 1.22
C SER A 129 -7.77 -7.59 2.33
N ARG A 130 -8.60 -8.19 3.19
CA ARG A 130 -9.27 -7.53 4.33
C ARG A 130 -10.05 -6.28 3.90
N ASN A 131 -10.85 -6.43 2.86
CA ASN A 131 -11.86 -5.46 2.45
C ASN A 131 -13.26 -6.03 2.72
N GLU A 132 -14.31 -5.44 2.15
CA GLU A 132 -15.71 -5.78 2.39
C GLU A 132 -16.35 -6.42 1.13
N ILE A 133 -15.54 -7.08 0.30
CA ILE A 133 -15.98 -7.64 -0.98
C ILE A 133 -16.76 -8.93 -0.75
N VAL A 134 -18.06 -8.89 -1.05
CA VAL A 134 -18.96 -10.04 -0.87
C VAL A 134 -19.08 -10.88 -2.13
N GLN A 135 -19.11 -10.23 -3.30
CA GLN A 135 -19.24 -10.89 -4.59
C GLN A 135 -18.17 -10.37 -5.54
N LEU A 136 -17.54 -11.28 -6.27
CA LEU A 136 -16.49 -10.96 -7.23
C LEU A 136 -17.01 -11.11 -8.66
N ASP A 137 -17.09 -10.01 -9.41
CA ASP A 137 -17.20 -10.08 -10.87
C ASP A 137 -15.79 -10.10 -11.47
N VAL A 138 -15.28 -11.28 -11.78
CA VAL A 138 -13.93 -11.47 -12.35
C VAL A 138 -13.73 -10.66 -13.64
N ARG A 139 -14.79 -10.32 -14.37
CA ARG A 139 -14.70 -9.52 -15.61
C ARG A 139 -14.20 -8.09 -15.39
N GLN A 140 -14.23 -7.60 -14.14
CA GLN A 140 -13.69 -6.31 -13.77
C GLN A 140 -12.17 -6.33 -13.55
N LEU A 141 -11.55 -7.52 -13.52
CA LEU A 141 -10.12 -7.68 -13.32
C LEU A 141 -9.36 -7.61 -14.66
N PRO A 142 -8.28 -6.81 -14.74
CA PRO A 142 -7.33 -6.84 -15.84
C PRO A 142 -6.71 -8.22 -16.05
N LYS A 143 -6.51 -8.60 -17.32
CA LYS A 143 -6.05 -9.95 -17.67
C LYS A 143 -4.57 -10.23 -17.35
N LYS A 144 -3.76 -9.18 -17.18
CA LYS A 144 -2.32 -9.29 -16.89
C LYS A 144 -2.00 -9.56 -15.42
N ILE A 145 -3.01 -9.62 -14.55
CA ILE A 145 -2.80 -9.89 -13.13
C ILE A 145 -2.15 -11.27 -12.98
N ASN A 146 -0.96 -11.28 -12.37
CA ASN A 146 -0.15 -12.45 -12.08
C ASN A 146 -0.21 -12.82 -10.60
N MET A 147 -0.33 -11.82 -9.72
CA MET A 147 -0.50 -12.04 -8.28
C MET A 147 -1.72 -11.28 -7.74
N LEU A 148 -2.58 -12.01 -7.05
CA LEU A 148 -3.87 -11.52 -6.57
C LEU A 148 -4.12 -11.96 -5.13
N ASN A 149 -4.67 -11.07 -4.30
CA ASN A 149 -5.02 -11.39 -2.93
C ASN A 149 -6.40 -10.81 -2.56
N PHE A 150 -7.32 -11.69 -2.18
CA PHE A 150 -8.64 -11.38 -1.64
C PHE A 150 -8.85 -11.95 -0.23
N ARG A 151 -7.83 -12.54 0.43
CA ARG A 151 -7.97 -13.09 1.79
C ARG A 151 -8.68 -12.12 2.74
N GLY A 152 -9.60 -12.64 3.56
CA GLY A 152 -10.37 -11.82 4.49
C GLY A 152 -11.51 -11.02 3.86
N ASN A 153 -11.88 -11.34 2.61
CA ASN A 153 -13.16 -10.94 2.01
C ASN A 153 -14.12 -12.14 1.97
N ALA A 154 -15.42 -11.89 1.94
CA ALA A 154 -16.42 -12.96 1.88
C ALA A 154 -16.49 -13.63 0.49
N CYS A 155 -16.03 -12.96 -0.57
CA CYS A 155 -16.01 -13.54 -1.92
C CYS A 155 -15.14 -14.79 -2.06
N VAL A 156 -14.14 -14.99 -1.20
CA VAL A 156 -13.24 -16.15 -1.21
C VAL A 156 -13.99 -17.44 -0.86
N GLU A 157 -15.11 -17.35 -0.13
CA GLU A 157 -15.93 -18.51 0.24
C GLU A 157 -16.82 -19.01 -0.91
N ALA A 158 -16.88 -18.29 -2.04
CA ALA A 158 -17.70 -18.68 -3.17
C ALA A 158 -17.18 -19.98 -3.81
N PRO A 159 -18.06 -20.95 -4.14
CA PRO A 159 -17.66 -22.26 -4.64
C PRO A 159 -16.96 -22.21 -6.01
N ASP A 160 -17.23 -21.16 -6.79
CA ASP A 160 -16.66 -20.90 -8.11
C ASP A 160 -15.53 -19.86 -8.09
N TYR A 161 -15.06 -19.43 -6.91
CA TYR A 161 -14.02 -18.42 -6.76
C TYR A 161 -12.75 -18.75 -7.55
N LEU A 162 -12.08 -19.87 -7.21
CA LEU A 162 -10.84 -20.29 -7.87
C LEU A 162 -11.06 -20.64 -9.36
N PRO A 163 -12.07 -21.45 -9.75
CA PRO A 163 -12.30 -21.76 -11.17
C PRO A 163 -12.57 -20.53 -12.03
N SER A 164 -13.36 -19.56 -11.54
CA SER A 164 -13.68 -18.34 -12.28
C SER A 164 -12.47 -17.44 -12.46
N LEU A 165 -11.59 -17.35 -11.45
CA LEU A 165 -10.34 -16.62 -11.53
C LEU A 165 -9.37 -17.24 -12.54
N LEU A 166 -9.12 -18.55 -12.44
CA LEU A 166 -8.24 -19.27 -13.37
C LEU A 166 -8.74 -19.23 -14.82
N ALA A 167 -10.05 -19.22 -15.03
CA ALA A 167 -10.63 -19.10 -16.37
C ALA A 167 -10.47 -17.70 -16.98
N HIS A 168 -10.45 -16.65 -16.15
CA HIS A 168 -10.37 -15.26 -16.60
C HIS A 168 -8.93 -14.71 -16.64
N LEU A 169 -8.06 -15.18 -15.74
CA LEU A 169 -6.67 -14.74 -15.56
C LEU A 169 -5.70 -15.87 -15.94
N PRO A 170 -5.26 -15.94 -17.21
CA PRO A 170 -4.41 -17.03 -17.68
C PRO A 170 -2.98 -16.97 -17.13
N ASP A 171 -2.51 -15.78 -16.74
CA ASP A 171 -1.15 -15.54 -16.26
C ASP A 171 -1.06 -15.53 -14.72
N LEU A 172 -2.13 -15.92 -14.01
CA LEU A 172 -2.19 -15.92 -12.55
C LEU A 172 -1.28 -17.03 -11.98
N SER A 173 -0.19 -16.64 -11.32
CA SER A 173 0.79 -17.56 -10.73
C SER A 173 0.59 -17.71 -9.22
N ARG A 174 0.14 -16.64 -8.54
CA ARG A 174 -0.03 -16.60 -7.08
C ARG A 174 -1.38 -16.02 -6.70
N LEU A 175 -2.11 -16.76 -5.87
CA LEU A 175 -3.44 -16.37 -5.39
C LEU A 175 -3.51 -16.54 -3.88
N ASP A 176 -3.96 -15.50 -3.19
CA ASP A 176 -4.21 -15.55 -1.75
C ASP A 176 -3.00 -16.11 -0.99
N GLY A 177 -1.79 -15.65 -1.34
CA GLY A 177 -0.54 -16.08 -0.71
C GLY A 177 0.00 -17.45 -1.13
N GLU A 178 -0.75 -18.24 -1.90
CA GLU A 178 -0.37 -19.59 -2.37
C GLU A 178 0.05 -19.58 -3.85
N ASP A 179 1.09 -20.34 -4.17
CA ASP A 179 1.57 -20.51 -5.55
C ASP A 179 0.74 -21.59 -6.27
N LEU A 180 0.24 -21.27 -7.46
CA LEU A 180 -0.66 -22.13 -8.25
C LEU A 180 0.10 -23.09 -9.16
N ASP A 181 1.33 -22.77 -9.55
CA ASP A 181 2.08 -23.48 -10.60
C ASP A 181 2.78 -24.76 -10.13
N GLY A 182 2.74 -25.11 -8.84
CA GLY A 182 3.36 -26.34 -8.34
C GLY A 182 4.86 -26.50 -8.65
N ALA A 183 5.53 -25.42 -9.09
CA ALA A 183 6.97 -25.37 -9.17
C ALA A 183 7.48 -25.65 -7.77
N ALA A 184 8.27 -26.72 -7.65
CA ALA A 184 8.87 -27.17 -6.42
C ALA A 184 9.25 -25.97 -5.57
N ASN A 185 8.73 -25.93 -4.34
CA ASN A 185 9.31 -25.22 -3.22
C ASN A 185 10.83 -25.21 -3.46
N PRO A 186 11.45 -24.08 -3.89
CA PRO A 186 12.91 -24.05 -3.90
C PRO A 186 13.27 -24.42 -2.47
N GLU A 187 14.05 -25.49 -2.34
CA GLU A 187 14.47 -26.17 -1.10
C GLU A 187 14.27 -25.30 0.15
N PRO A 188 13.68 -25.83 1.25
CA PRO A 188 13.26 -25.04 2.42
C PRO A 188 14.25 -23.91 2.60
N GLU A 189 13.80 -22.71 2.23
CA GLU A 189 14.67 -21.54 2.00
C GLU A 189 15.78 -21.65 3.02
N LYS A 190 17.05 -21.64 2.56
CA LYS A 190 18.21 -21.56 3.44
C LYS A 190 17.74 -20.76 4.62
N LYS A 191 17.59 -21.40 5.79
CA LYS A 191 17.32 -20.68 7.02
C LYS A 191 18.44 -19.68 7.02
N ILE A 192 18.12 -18.45 6.62
CA ILE A 192 18.85 -17.30 7.07
C ILE A 192 18.56 -17.46 8.54
N GLU A 193 19.49 -18.11 9.26
CA GLU A 193 19.59 -17.92 10.67
C GLU A 193 19.64 -16.41 10.78
N MET A 194 18.47 -15.84 11.06
CA MET A 194 18.37 -14.48 11.51
C MET A 194 19.33 -14.49 12.68
N GLU A 195 20.49 -13.85 12.51
CA GLU A 195 21.26 -13.48 13.68
C GLU A 195 20.25 -12.85 14.63
N PRO A 196 20.19 -13.32 15.88
CA PRO A 196 19.18 -12.87 16.80
C PRO A 196 19.21 -11.35 16.79
N LEU A 197 18.09 -10.77 16.37
CA LEU A 197 17.86 -9.34 16.43
C LEU A 197 18.38 -8.87 17.80
N PRO A 198 19.20 -7.81 17.86
CA PRO A 198 19.56 -7.22 19.13
C PRO A 198 18.26 -7.02 19.91
N SER A 199 18.18 -7.58 21.11
CA SER A 199 16.98 -7.53 21.94
C SER A 199 16.55 -6.08 22.10
N GLY A 200 15.52 -5.67 21.33
CA GLY A 200 15.08 -4.28 21.21
C GLY A 200 14.62 -3.84 19.83
N SER A 201 14.86 -4.61 18.76
CA SER A 201 14.34 -4.27 17.41
C SER A 201 13.05 -5.04 17.12
N SER A 202 11.91 -4.34 17.22
CA SER A 202 10.59 -4.85 16.83
C SER A 202 10.58 -5.23 15.35
N ALA A 203 9.64 -6.10 14.97
CA ALA A 203 9.40 -6.70 13.64
C ALA A 203 9.16 -5.71 12.48
N LEU A 204 9.57 -4.45 12.64
CA LEU A 204 9.64 -3.43 11.63
C LEU A 204 10.87 -3.51 10.76
N ALA A 205 11.93 -4.24 11.11
CA ALA A 205 13.13 -4.35 10.27
C ALA A 205 12.82 -4.81 8.82
N SER A 206 11.84 -5.70 8.64
CA SER A 206 11.40 -6.15 7.30
C SER A 206 10.60 -5.07 6.54
N TYR A 207 9.88 -4.20 7.24
CA TYR A 207 9.18 -3.03 6.70
C TYR A 207 10.08 -1.76 6.67
N TRP A 208 11.26 -1.82 7.31
CA TRP A 208 12.23 -0.74 7.56
C TRP A 208 13.52 -0.89 6.77
N MET A 209 13.47 -1.59 5.64
CA MET A 209 14.37 -1.28 4.54
C MET A 209 14.03 0.08 3.89
N ARG A 210 13.58 1.08 4.65
CA ARG A 210 13.47 2.47 4.21
C ARG A 210 14.83 3.05 3.83
N LYS A 211 15.93 2.50 4.36
CA LYS A 211 17.29 2.85 3.90
C LYS A 211 17.71 2.14 2.61
N ASN A 212 17.06 1.05 2.23
CA ASN A 212 17.39 0.27 1.03
C ASN A 212 16.35 0.43 -0.10
N LEU A 213 15.14 0.93 0.19
CA LEU A 213 14.12 1.30 -0.80
C LEU A 213 14.34 2.72 -1.36
N HIS A 214 15.15 3.53 -0.67
CA HIS A 214 15.61 4.83 -1.16
C HIS A 214 16.97 4.76 -1.88
N ASP A 215 17.67 3.63 -1.82
CA ASP A 215 18.88 3.39 -2.61
C ASP A 215 18.51 2.66 -3.91
N GLY A 216 17.96 3.41 -4.86
CA GLY A 216 17.90 2.97 -6.24
C GLY A 216 16.61 3.36 -6.96
N VAL A 217 16.77 4.15 -8.01
CA VAL A 217 15.78 4.46 -9.06
C VAL A 217 15.38 3.22 -9.89
N ALA A 218 15.53 2.01 -9.35
CA ALA A 218 15.36 0.74 -10.06
C ALA A 218 15.20 -0.47 -9.11
N ALA A 219 14.21 -0.46 -8.21
CA ALA A 219 13.69 -1.74 -7.74
C ALA A 219 12.82 -2.30 -8.88
N ASP A 220 13.13 -3.49 -9.38
CA ASP A 220 12.30 -4.17 -10.37
C ASP A 220 10.89 -4.36 -9.77
N ILE A 221 9.84 -4.37 -10.58
CA ILE A 221 8.48 -4.62 -10.11
C ILE A 221 8.43 -5.95 -9.33
N LYS A 222 9.24 -6.90 -9.76
CA LYS A 222 9.48 -8.17 -9.10
C LYS A 222 10.08 -8.02 -7.69
N ASP A 223 11.01 -7.11 -7.48
CA ASP A 223 11.58 -6.83 -6.16
C ASP A 223 10.53 -6.17 -5.24
N CYS A 224 9.68 -5.28 -5.77
CA CYS A 224 8.57 -4.70 -5.01
C CYS A 224 7.54 -5.76 -4.60
N ILE A 225 7.26 -6.70 -5.50
CA ILE A 225 6.43 -7.89 -5.27
C ILE A 225 7.03 -8.80 -4.21
N ASP A 226 8.32 -9.14 -4.32
CA ASP A 226 9.02 -10.05 -3.39
C ASP A 226 9.20 -9.42 -2.01
N ALA A 227 9.43 -8.11 -1.95
CA ALA A 227 9.48 -7.34 -0.70
C ALA A 227 8.10 -7.20 -0.04
N TYR A 228 7.02 -7.33 -0.81
CA TYR A 228 5.66 -7.33 -0.31
C TYR A 228 5.31 -8.71 0.28
N SER A 229 5.88 -9.01 1.45
CA SER A 229 5.60 -10.28 2.13
C SER A 229 4.21 -10.25 2.78
N VAL A 230 3.35 -11.15 2.30
CA VAL A 230 2.01 -11.42 2.87
C VAL A 230 2.13 -11.82 4.35
N GLU A 231 3.19 -12.54 4.72
CA GLU A 231 3.45 -13.05 6.09
C GLU A 231 3.68 -11.95 7.14
N ALA A 232 4.17 -10.77 6.76
CA ALA A 232 4.50 -9.72 7.75
C ALA A 232 3.27 -9.17 8.49
N LEU A 233 2.06 -9.49 8.04
CA LEU A 233 0.78 -8.95 8.54
C LEU A 233 -0.25 -10.04 8.87
N GLU A 234 0.11 -11.33 8.75
CA GLU A 234 -0.78 -12.48 8.97
C GLU A 234 -1.17 -12.67 10.44
N ASN A 235 -0.29 -12.32 11.39
CA ASN A 235 -0.60 -12.44 12.82
C ASN A 235 -1.31 -11.19 13.36
N SER A 236 -2.57 -11.30 13.75
CA SER A 236 -3.41 -10.16 14.19
C SER A 236 -2.80 -9.35 15.34
N GLN A 237 -2.07 -10.00 16.26
CA GLN A 237 -1.40 -9.35 17.40
C GLN A 237 -0.19 -8.51 16.97
N ASP A 238 0.66 -9.04 16.09
CA ASP A 238 1.82 -8.30 15.56
C ASP A 238 1.37 -7.19 14.60
N PHE A 239 0.26 -7.43 13.88
CA PHE A 239 -0.37 -6.48 12.98
C PHE A 239 -0.88 -5.23 13.72
N SER A 240 -1.64 -5.38 14.80
CA SER A 240 -2.17 -4.23 15.58
C SER A 240 -1.04 -3.37 16.16
N HIS A 241 0.01 -4.00 16.68
CA HIS A 241 1.19 -3.29 17.17
C HIS A 241 1.93 -2.53 16.05
N LYS A 242 2.14 -3.17 14.89
CA LYS A 242 2.76 -2.53 13.70
C LYS A 242 1.94 -1.35 13.19
N VAL A 243 0.60 -1.44 13.22
CA VAL A 243 -0.33 -0.35 12.87
C VAL A 243 -0.12 0.86 13.78
N GLN A 244 -0.10 0.63 15.10
CA GLN A 244 0.08 1.69 16.09
C GLN A 244 1.45 2.38 15.91
N GLU A 245 2.51 1.61 15.69
CA GLU A 245 3.86 2.16 15.50
C GLU A 245 4.00 2.94 14.18
N ALA A 246 3.45 2.44 13.08
CA ALA A 246 3.41 3.17 11.80
C ALA A 246 2.62 4.49 11.92
N THR A 247 1.51 4.47 12.65
CA THR A 247 0.67 5.66 12.89
C THR A 247 1.40 6.70 13.73
N ALA A 248 2.07 6.27 14.81
CA ALA A 248 2.87 7.15 15.66
C ALA A 248 3.94 7.90 14.84
N ARG A 249 4.58 7.20 13.90
CA ARG A 249 5.58 7.80 13.00
C ARG A 249 4.99 8.71 11.94
N SER A 250 3.83 8.39 11.35
CA SER A 250 3.12 9.32 10.45
C SER A 250 2.72 10.61 11.18
N ARG A 251 2.23 10.50 12.42
CA ARG A 251 1.93 11.66 13.28
C ARG A 251 3.19 12.47 13.61
N ALA A 252 4.32 11.82 13.89
CA ALA A 252 5.59 12.49 14.15
C ALA A 252 6.03 13.33 12.94
N ARG A 253 5.99 12.78 11.72
CA ARG A 253 6.34 13.52 10.51
C ARG A 253 5.44 14.72 10.24
N GLN A 254 4.14 14.58 10.47
CA GLN A 254 3.20 15.70 10.32
C GLN A 254 3.47 16.80 11.34
N LYS A 255 3.92 16.46 12.56
CA LYS A 255 4.35 17.44 13.57
C LYS A 255 5.65 18.13 13.17
N GLU A 256 6.63 17.39 12.63
CA GLU A 256 7.88 17.95 12.12
C GLU A 256 7.62 18.91 10.95
N ALA A 257 6.84 18.51 9.95
CA ALA A 257 6.47 19.35 8.80
C ALA A 257 5.73 20.64 9.21
N LYS A 258 4.92 20.59 10.27
CA LYS A 258 4.28 21.78 10.86
C LYS A 258 5.22 22.61 11.73
N GLY A 259 6.16 21.96 12.42
CA GLY A 259 7.14 22.61 13.30
C GLY A 259 8.16 23.45 12.53
N TYR A 260 8.62 22.98 11.37
CA TYR A 260 9.47 23.77 10.48
C TYR A 260 8.81 25.08 10.04
N LYS A 261 7.49 25.08 9.80
CA LYS A 261 6.74 26.29 9.44
C LYS A 261 6.64 27.34 10.54
N SER A 262 6.71 26.95 11.81
CA SER A 262 6.60 27.88 12.95
C SER A 262 7.92 28.57 13.30
N ILE A 263 9.06 28.00 12.89
CA ILE A 263 10.39 28.53 13.19
C ILE A 263 10.80 29.61 12.16
N GLU A 264 10.28 29.54 10.94
CA GLU A 264 10.56 30.53 9.88
C GLU A 264 9.65 31.77 9.93
N SER A 265 8.66 31.81 10.83
CA SER A 265 7.71 32.92 10.97
C SER A 265 7.90 33.77 12.24
N SER A 266 9.06 33.69 12.91
CA SER A 266 9.38 34.46 14.13
C SER A 266 10.58 35.39 13.94
#